data_AF-A0A4U6M076-F1
#
_entry.id   AF-A0A4U6M076-F1
#
_cell.length_a   1.000
_cell.length_b   1.000
_cell.length_c   1.000
_cell.angle_alpha   90.00
_cell.angle_beta   90.00
_cell.angle_gamma   90.00
#
_symmetry.space_group_name_H-M   'P 1'
#
loop_
_entity.id
_entity.type
_entity.pdbx_description
1 polymer ?
#
loop_
_entity_poly.entity_id
_entity_poly.type
_entity_poly.pdbx_seq_one_letter_code
_entity_poly.pdbx_strand_id
1 'polypeptide(L)' 'ALDLGYTVSVITDGCRGVNIHPQDSANAFMDMAAAGATLYTLDDWLETQR' A
#
# COMPACT_ATOMS: atom_id res chain seq x y z
N ALA A 1 8.35 10.06 -0.54
CA ALA A 1 7.03 10.40 0.02
C ALA A 1 7.03 10.13 1.53
N LEU A 2 7.18 8.87 1.95
CA LEU A 2 7.42 8.53 3.37
C LEU A 2 8.70 9.18 3.92
N ASP A 3 9.79 9.07 3.17
CA ASP A 3 11.08 9.68 3.51
C ASP A 3 11.07 11.23 3.52
N LEU A 4 10.01 11.83 2.96
CA LEU A 4 9.79 13.29 2.98
C LEU A 4 8.85 13.72 4.12
N GLY A 5 8.47 12.79 5.02
CA GLY A 5 7.60 13.06 6.17
C GLY A 5 6.11 13.09 5.85
N TYR A 6 5.69 12.65 4.66
CA TYR A 6 4.27 12.56 4.33
C TYR A 6 3.67 11.25 4.82
N THR A 7 2.46 11.33 5.37
CA THR A 7 1.62 10.16 5.63
C THR A 7 1.22 9.53 4.30
N VAL A 8 1.66 8.30 4.06
CA VAL A 8 1.32 7.55 2.84
C VAL A 8 0.38 6.42 3.21
N SER A 9 -0.82 6.46 2.63
CA SER A 9 -1.79 5.38 2.68
C SER A 9 -1.87 4.71 1.31
N VAL A 10 -1.70 3.38 1.27
CA VAL A 10 -1.71 2.60 0.03
C VAL A 10 -2.97 1.75 0.03
N ILE A 11 -3.83 1.96 -0.96
CA ILE A 11 -5.04 1.17 -1.17
C ILE A 11 -4.67 -0.03 -2.05
N THR A 12 -4.54 -1.20 -1.43
CA THR A 12 -4.04 -2.42 -2.10
C THR A 12 -4.97 -2.90 -3.21
N ASP A 13 -6.27 -2.66 -3.06
CA ASP A 13 -7.31 -3.08 -4.02
C ASP A 13 -7.22 -2.31 -5.36
N GLY A 14 -6.79 -1.04 -5.32
CA GLY A 14 -6.52 -0.25 -6.52
C GLY A 14 -5.14 -0.52 -7.14
N CYS A 15 -4.24 -1.16 -6.39
CA CYS A 15 -2.89 -1.47 -6.85
C CYS A 15 -2.88 -2.80 -7.63
N ARG A 16 -3.03 -2.70 -8.95
CA ARG A 16 -2.71 -3.83 -9.83
C ARG A 16 -1.19 -3.99 -9.92
N GLY A 17 -0.64 -4.85 -9.06
CA GLY A 17 0.77 -5.19 -9.11
C GLY A 17 1.14 -5.92 -10.40
N VAL A 18 2.17 -5.44 -11.08
CA VAL A 18 2.79 -6.14 -12.21
C VAL A 18 3.78 -7.15 -11.63
N ASN A 19 3.40 -8.43 -11.64
CA ASN A 19 4.26 -9.53 -11.21
C ASN A 19 5.34 -9.80 -12.27
N ILE A 20 6.33 -8.92 -12.37
CA ILE A 20 7.51 -9.12 -13.23
C ILE A 20 8.26 -10.37 -12.75
N HIS A 21 8.25 -10.63 -11.44
CA HIS A 21 8.70 -11.87 -10.80
C HIS A 21 7.58 -12.49 -9.94
N PRO A 22 7.65 -13.78 -9.58
CA PRO A 22 6.73 -14.36 -8.62
C PRO A 22 6.80 -13.58 -7.30
N GLN A 23 5.65 -13.18 -6.74
CA GLN A 23 5.52 -12.48 -5.45
C GLN A 23 6.03 -11.03 -5.42
N ASP A 24 6.43 -10.44 -6.56
CA ASP A 24 6.96 -9.08 -6.62
C ASP A 24 5.98 -8.04 -6.06
N SER A 25 4.69 -8.22 -6.36
CA SER A 25 3.63 -7.36 -5.82
C SER A 25 3.48 -7.48 -4.31
N ALA A 26 3.58 -8.70 -3.77
CA ALA A 26 3.46 -8.95 -2.33
C ALA A 26 4.65 -8.36 -1.57
N ASN A 27 5.86 -8.50 -2.12
CA ASN A 27 7.07 -7.92 -1.57
C ASN A 27 7.01 -6.39 -1.57
N ALA A 28 6.52 -5.77 -2.66
CA ALA A 28 6.36 -4.33 -2.73
C ALA A 28 5.40 -3.78 -1.64
N PHE A 29 4.31 -4.49 -1.33
CA PHE A 29 3.43 -4.09 -0.22
C PHE A 29 4.11 -4.23 1.15
N MET A 30 4.88 -5.30 1.36
CA MET A 30 5.65 -5.48 2.59
C MET A 30 6.70 -4.39 2.77
N ASP A 31 7.42 -4.02 1.71
CA ASP A 31 8.42 -2.95 1.74
C ASP A 31 7.78 -1.59 2.04
N MET A 32 6.61 -1.30 1.44
CA MET A 32 5.86 -0.08 1.73
C MET A 32 5.36 -0.04 3.19
N ALA A 33 4.85 -1.16 3.71
CA ALA A 33 4.44 -1.25 5.10
C ALA A 33 5.62 -1.10 6.07
N ALA A 34 6.75 -1.74 5.77
CA ALA A 34 7.98 -1.62 6.55
C ALA A 34 8.55 -0.19 6.53
N ALA A 35 8.38 0.53 5.43
CA ALA A 35 8.71 1.95 5.32
C ALA A 35 7.74 2.88 6.06
N GLY A 36 6.66 2.36 6.66
CA GLY A 36 5.67 3.12 7.42
C GLY A 36 4.43 3.54 6.63
N ALA A 37 4.19 2.97 5.45
CA ALA A 37 2.91 3.14 4.76
C ALA A 37 1.81 2.35 5.46
N THR A 38 0.63 2.94 5.59
CA THR A 38 -0.54 2.19 6.03
C THR A 38 -1.21 1.54 4.83
N LEU A 39 -1.26 0.21 4.82
CA LEU A 39 -1.99 -0.55 3.82
C LEU A 39 -3.46 -0.62 4.20
N TYR A 40 -4.34 -0.21 3.30
CA TYR A 40 -5.78 -0.34 3.43
C TYR A 40 -6.35 -1.17 2.28
N THR A 41 -7.38 -1.95 2.55
CA THR A 41 -8.27 -2.39 1.49
C THR A 41 -9.17 -1.21 1.07
N LEU A 42 -9.79 -1.28 -0.11
CA LEU A 42 -10.73 -0.23 -0.53
C LEU A 42 -11.86 -0.06 0.47
N ASP A 43 -12.36 -1.17 1.02
CA ASP A 43 -13.45 -1.20 1.99
C ASP A 43 -13.05 -0.51 3.30
N ASP A 44 -11.90 -0.89 3.89
CA ASP A 44 -11.38 -0.27 5.12
C ASP A 44 -11.13 1.23 4.94
N TRP A 45 -10.64 1.64 3.78
CA TRP A 45 -10.39 3.06 3.51
C TRP A 45 -11.70 3.85 3.43
N LEU A 46 -12.74 3.31 2.77
CA LEU A 46 -14.05 3.96 2.68
C LEU A 46 -14.68 4.14 4.07
N GLU A 47 -14.48 3.21 5.00
CA GLU A 47 -14.94 3.35 6.39
C GLU A 47 -14.26 4.50 7.14
N THR A 48 -12.97 4.75 6.89
CA THR A 48 -12.24 5.87 7.53
C THR A 48 -12.67 7.26 7.02
N GLN A 49 -13.37 7.32 5.89
CA GLN A 49 -13.84 8.58 5.28
C GLN A 49 -15.30 8.91 5.65
N ARG A 50 -15.95 8.10 6.49
CA ARG A 50 -17.35 8.25 6.89
C ARG A 50 -17.50 9.02 8.20
#